data_AF-A0ABD3MEC6-F1
#
_entry.id   AF-A0ABD3MEC6-F1
#
_cell.length_a   1.000
_cell.length_b   1.000
_cell.length_c   1.000
_cell.angle_alpha   90.00
_cell.angle_beta   90.00
_cell.angle_gamma   90.00
#
_symmetry.space_group_name_H-M   'P 1'
#
loop_
_entity.id
_entity.type
_entity.pdbx_description
1 polymer ?
#
loop_
_entity_poly.entity_id
_entity_poly.type
_entity_poly.pdbx_seq_one_letter_code
_entity_poly.pdbx_strand_id
1 'polypeptide(L)'
;MEHGGERSSDDEPISDDEIDGSDSGSDSHDEIDGDDEGVVVAEMTEETLVRLKQDDPLLIILSVETATWIKGAGLAIGRNTMLKHLEIILNRDDSLAELWSGLAHNKTIEWFNLYIRQIGVEDVFPMIEPFFRNNLNLRHIEIVANVYRFEPCSVRSLALALEECTSSRLEQFEIC
;
A
#
# COMPACT_ATOMS: atom_id res chain seq x y z
N MET A 1 -50.29 0.55 61.56
CA MET A 1 -50.52 1.65 60.60
C MET A 1 -50.17 1.06 59.24
N GLU A 2 -51.12 0.40 58.58
CA GLU A 2 -52.23 0.96 57.78
C GLU A 2 -51.85 1.16 56.31
N HIS A 3 -52.62 0.48 55.45
CA HIS A 3 -52.96 0.76 54.04
C HIS A 3 -51.82 0.83 52.99
N GLY A 4 -51.94 0.30 51.77
CA GLY A 4 -53.09 -0.07 50.94
C GLY A 4 -53.10 0.73 49.62
N GLY A 5 -53.38 0.08 48.48
CA GLY A 5 -53.62 0.68 47.14
C GLY A 5 -52.52 0.31 46.13
N GLU A 6 -52.65 -0.62 45.17
CA GLU A 6 -53.67 -0.94 44.14
C GLU A 6 -53.91 0.13 43.03
N ARG A 7 -53.72 -0.32 41.78
CA ARG A 7 -54.42 0.03 40.50
C ARG A 7 -54.06 1.37 39.84
N SER A 8 -54.07 1.57 38.51
CA SER A 8 -54.43 0.78 37.32
C SER A 8 -54.01 1.57 36.05
N SER A 9 -53.91 0.84 34.93
CA SER A 9 -54.14 1.18 33.49
C SER A 9 -54.03 2.62 32.96
N ASP A 10 -53.52 2.77 31.74
CA ASP A 10 -54.39 3.11 30.58
C ASP A 10 -53.67 2.96 29.23
N ASP A 11 -54.41 2.36 28.30
CA ASP A 11 -54.12 2.01 26.91
C ASP A 11 -54.48 3.16 25.94
N GLU A 12 -53.74 3.23 24.82
CA GLU A 12 -54.13 3.67 23.44
C GLU A 12 -54.39 5.19 23.18
N PRO A 13 -54.33 5.73 21.93
CA PRO A 13 -54.32 5.04 20.62
C PRO A 13 -53.33 5.56 19.53
N ILE A 14 -53.35 4.81 18.42
CA ILE A 14 -52.76 4.99 17.06
C ILE A 14 -53.20 6.29 16.36
N SER A 15 -52.35 6.85 15.48
CA SER A 15 -52.82 7.55 14.27
C SER A 15 -51.88 7.30 13.09
N ASP A 16 -52.38 6.54 12.11
CA ASP A 16 -51.93 6.51 10.73
C ASP A 16 -52.23 7.85 10.06
N ASP A 17 -51.31 8.34 9.22
CA ASP A 17 -51.69 9.15 8.06
C ASP A 17 -50.66 8.97 6.94
N GLU A 18 -51.16 8.44 5.84
CA GLU A 18 -50.51 8.29 4.55
C GLU A 18 -50.26 9.67 3.90
N ILE A 19 -49.09 9.88 3.28
CA ILE A 19 -48.97 10.85 2.20
C ILE A 19 -48.31 10.20 0.99
N ASP A 20 -49.14 10.12 -0.03
CA ASP A 20 -48.95 9.72 -1.42
C ASP A 20 -48.05 10.69 -2.21
N GLY A 21 -47.27 10.09 -3.11
CA GLY A 21 -47.09 10.57 -4.49
C GLY A 21 -46.32 11.87 -4.73
N SER A 22 -45.18 11.76 -5.42
CA SER A 22 -44.94 12.46 -6.69
C SER A 22 -43.66 11.99 -7.37
N ASP A 23 -43.90 11.38 -8.53
CA ASP A 23 -42.96 11.09 -9.61
C ASP A 23 -42.26 12.38 -10.09
N SER A 24 -40.94 12.33 -10.25
CA SER A 24 -40.19 13.31 -11.03
C SER A 24 -38.96 12.61 -11.59
N GLY A 25 -39.12 12.14 -12.82
CA GLY A 25 -38.03 11.67 -13.65
C GLY A 25 -37.05 12.77 -14.04
N SER A 26 -35.95 12.28 -14.63
CA SER A 26 -34.79 12.98 -15.19
C SER A 26 -33.71 13.32 -14.17
N ASP A 27 -32.63 12.54 -14.15
CA ASP A 27 -31.56 12.83 -15.10
C ASP A 27 -30.69 11.60 -15.34
N SER A 28 -30.35 11.41 -16.61
CA SER A 28 -29.40 10.45 -17.14
C SER A 28 -28.09 10.56 -16.39
N HIS A 29 -27.82 9.60 -15.49
CA HIS A 29 -26.45 9.32 -15.12
C HIS A 29 -25.83 8.61 -16.31
N ASP A 30 -25.05 9.38 -17.08
CA ASP A 30 -24.00 8.87 -17.93
C ASP A 30 -23.27 7.76 -17.17
N GLU A 31 -23.42 6.53 -17.64
CA GLU A 31 -22.49 5.46 -17.31
C GLU A 31 -21.16 5.92 -17.88
N ILE A 32 -20.38 6.60 -17.04
CA ILE A 32 -18.96 6.76 -17.25
C ILE A 32 -18.44 5.33 -17.25
N ASP A 33 -18.35 4.76 -18.45
CA ASP A 33 -17.42 3.69 -18.79
C ASP A 33 -16.02 4.23 -18.51
N GLY A 34 -15.70 4.28 -17.23
CA GLY A 34 -14.34 4.25 -16.77
C GLY A 34 -13.85 2.89 -17.16
N ASP A 35 -13.28 2.80 -18.36
CA ASP A 35 -12.18 1.90 -18.65
C ASP A 35 -11.12 2.20 -17.57
N ASP A 36 -11.34 1.66 -16.38
CA ASP A 36 -10.29 1.20 -15.50
C ASP A 36 -9.59 0.14 -16.35
N GLU A 37 -8.69 0.59 -17.23
CA GLU A 37 -7.57 -0.21 -17.70
C GLU A 37 -6.86 -0.62 -16.42
N GLY A 38 -7.39 -1.69 -15.81
CA GLY A 38 -7.00 -2.14 -14.49
C GLY A 38 -5.50 -2.29 -14.55
N VAL A 39 -4.82 -1.41 -13.83
CA VAL A 39 -3.37 -1.36 -13.91
C VAL A 39 -2.88 -2.70 -13.40
N VAL A 40 -2.42 -3.54 -14.33
CA VAL A 40 -2.11 -4.93 -14.01
C VAL A 40 -0.86 -4.92 -13.15
N VAL A 41 -1.04 -5.12 -11.86
CA VAL A 41 0.04 -5.33 -10.91
C VAL A 41 0.60 -6.73 -11.17
N ALA A 42 1.82 -6.81 -11.68
CA ALA A 42 2.47 -8.08 -11.88
C ALA A 42 3.02 -8.60 -10.55
N GLU A 43 2.73 -9.86 -10.24
CA GLU A 43 3.37 -10.55 -9.11
C GLU A 43 4.74 -11.09 -9.53
N MET A 44 5.66 -11.21 -8.57
CA MET A 44 6.97 -11.83 -8.81
C MET A 44 6.84 -13.33 -9.11
N THR A 45 7.04 -13.69 -10.39
CA THR A 45 7.12 -15.07 -10.90
C THR A 45 8.35 -15.22 -11.80
N GLU A 46 8.69 -16.45 -12.21
CA GLU A 46 9.79 -16.68 -13.16
C GLU A 46 9.53 -15.98 -14.51
N GLU A 47 8.27 -15.92 -14.95
CA GLU A 47 7.89 -15.19 -16.16
C GLU A 47 8.08 -13.68 -15.98
N THR A 48 7.62 -13.12 -14.85
CA THR A 48 7.83 -11.71 -14.51
C THR A 48 9.32 -11.38 -14.43
N LEU A 49 10.15 -12.28 -13.91
CA LEU A 49 11.60 -12.12 -13.87
C LEU A 49 12.23 -12.06 -15.28
N VAL A 50 11.75 -12.88 -16.22
CA VAL A 50 12.18 -12.79 -17.62
C VAL A 50 11.80 -11.44 -18.21
N ARG A 51 10.58 -10.97 -17.98
CA ARG A 51 10.09 -9.66 -18.46
C ARG A 51 10.88 -8.50 -17.85
N LEU A 52 11.20 -8.55 -16.56
CA LEU A 52 12.07 -7.57 -15.89
C LEU A 52 13.45 -7.49 -16.54
N LYS A 53 14.07 -8.65 -16.83
CA LYS A 53 15.40 -8.73 -17.47
C LYS A 53 15.40 -8.20 -18.90
N GLN A 54 14.24 -8.16 -19.56
CA GLN A 54 14.06 -7.70 -20.93
C GLN A 54 13.65 -6.22 -21.03
N ASP A 55 13.51 -5.51 -19.91
CA ASP A 55 12.95 -4.16 -19.89
C ASP A 55 11.60 -4.09 -20.62
N ASP A 56 10.70 -5.04 -20.35
CA ASP A 56 9.38 -5.07 -20.95
C ASP A 56 8.61 -3.76 -20.61
N PRO A 57 8.24 -2.94 -21.62
CA PRO A 57 7.55 -1.68 -21.40
C PRO A 57 6.13 -1.85 -20.83
N LEU A 58 5.57 -3.05 -20.86
CA LEU A 58 4.28 -3.37 -20.25
C LEU A 58 4.40 -3.77 -18.77
N LEU A 59 5.62 -3.92 -18.24
CA LEU A 59 5.86 -4.24 -16.84
C LEU A 59 6.18 -2.96 -16.05
N ILE A 60 5.15 -2.18 -15.80
CA ILE A 60 5.26 -0.87 -15.13
C ILE A 60 5.12 -1.00 -13.61
N ILE A 61 4.31 -1.95 -13.15
CA ILE A 61 4.00 -2.16 -11.74
C ILE A 61 4.35 -3.58 -11.33
N LEU A 62 5.09 -3.71 -10.23
CA LEU A 62 5.55 -4.97 -9.69
C LEU A 62 5.25 -5.06 -8.20
N SER A 63 4.63 -6.16 -7.79
CA SER A 63 4.49 -6.54 -6.38
C SER A 63 5.40 -7.74 -6.07
N VAL A 64 6.21 -7.58 -5.03
CA VAL A 64 7.19 -8.55 -4.57
C VAL A 64 6.81 -9.01 -3.18
N GLU A 65 6.45 -10.27 -3.04
CA GLU A 65 6.30 -10.90 -1.73
C GLU A 65 7.59 -11.64 -1.34
N THR A 66 8.17 -11.28 -0.20
CA THR A 66 9.48 -11.85 0.19
C THR A 66 9.41 -13.33 0.56
N ALA A 67 8.20 -13.85 0.85
CA ALA A 67 7.96 -15.27 1.07
C ALA A 67 8.13 -16.13 -0.20
N THR A 68 7.99 -15.51 -1.39
CA THR A 68 8.12 -16.16 -2.69
C THR A 68 9.29 -15.58 -3.50
N TRP A 69 10.31 -15.05 -2.79
CA TRP A 69 11.46 -14.39 -3.42
C TRP A 69 12.21 -15.31 -4.40
N ILE A 70 12.52 -14.77 -5.58
CA ILE A 70 13.28 -15.46 -6.64
C ILE A 70 14.69 -14.87 -6.72
N LYS A 71 15.71 -15.72 -6.61
CA LYS A 71 17.11 -15.30 -6.72
C LYS A 71 17.39 -14.62 -8.08
N GLY A 72 18.10 -13.50 -8.05
CA GLY A 72 18.40 -12.69 -9.23
C GLY A 72 17.35 -11.61 -9.52
N ALA A 73 16.20 -11.62 -8.85
CA ALA A 73 15.17 -10.60 -9.03
C ALA A 73 15.63 -9.22 -8.55
N GLY A 74 16.48 -9.14 -7.52
CA GLY A 74 16.99 -7.87 -7.00
C GLY A 74 17.82 -7.17 -8.06
N LEU A 75 18.73 -7.90 -8.69
CA LEU A 75 19.54 -7.38 -9.79
C LEU A 75 18.69 -6.96 -11.01
N ALA A 76 17.64 -7.73 -11.32
CA ALA A 76 16.74 -7.42 -12.42
C ALA A 76 15.96 -6.12 -12.17
N ILE A 77 15.36 -5.96 -10.98
CA ILE A 77 14.69 -4.73 -10.55
C ILE A 77 15.66 -3.55 -10.59
N GLY A 78 16.86 -3.73 -10.04
CA GLY A 78 17.90 -2.70 -9.98
C GLY A 78 18.33 -2.14 -11.34
N ARG A 79 18.26 -2.96 -12.38
CA ARG A 79 18.65 -2.58 -13.76
C ARG A 79 17.47 -2.16 -14.63
N ASN A 80 16.25 -2.42 -14.19
CA ASN A 80 15.08 -2.21 -15.03
C ASN A 80 14.82 -0.71 -15.22
N THR A 81 14.57 -0.32 -16.47
CA THR A 81 14.38 1.08 -16.87
C THR A 81 12.91 1.46 -17.12
N MET A 82 12.01 0.48 -17.14
CA MET A 82 10.58 0.67 -17.40
C MET A 82 9.75 0.70 -16.11
N LEU A 83 10.19 0.02 -15.05
CA LEU A 83 9.47 -0.14 -13.79
C LEU A 83 9.30 1.21 -13.09
N LYS A 84 8.04 1.57 -12.79
CA LYS A 84 7.67 2.83 -12.15
C LYS A 84 7.10 2.67 -10.76
N HIS A 85 6.47 1.53 -10.47
CA HIS A 85 5.89 1.25 -9.17
C HIS A 85 6.40 -0.08 -8.66
N LEU A 86 6.93 -0.05 -7.45
CA LEU A 86 7.35 -1.24 -6.73
C LEU A 86 6.61 -1.33 -5.39
N GLU A 87 5.98 -2.47 -5.17
CA GLU A 87 5.45 -2.87 -3.87
C GLU A 87 6.26 -4.02 -3.30
N ILE A 88 6.64 -3.92 -2.03
CA ILE A 88 7.37 -4.97 -1.31
C ILE A 88 6.53 -5.39 -0.11
N ILE A 89 6.13 -6.65 -0.10
CA ILE A 89 5.44 -7.28 1.03
C ILE A 89 6.46 -8.11 1.80
N LEU A 90 6.89 -7.56 2.92
CA LEU A 90 7.90 -8.14 3.79
C LEU A 90 7.26 -9.09 4.81
N ASN A 91 7.43 -10.38 4.56
CA ASN A 91 6.89 -11.44 5.41
C ASN A 91 7.94 -12.13 6.29
N ARG A 92 9.20 -12.22 5.88
CA ARG A 92 10.26 -12.91 6.65
C ARG A 92 11.59 -12.19 6.54
N ASP A 93 12.44 -12.51 7.50
CA ASP A 93 13.79 -11.98 7.69
C ASP A 93 14.87 -12.92 7.11
N ASP A 94 14.57 -13.52 5.96
CA ASP A 94 15.62 -14.18 5.20
C ASP A 94 16.51 -13.10 4.58
N SER A 95 17.80 -13.38 4.38
CA SER A 95 18.77 -12.40 3.88
C SER A 95 18.39 -11.87 2.49
N LEU A 96 17.60 -10.80 2.47
CA LEU A 96 17.17 -10.04 1.28
C LEU A 96 18.23 -9.03 0.85
N ALA A 97 19.48 -9.23 1.27
CA ALA A 97 20.61 -8.38 0.88
C ALA A 97 20.71 -8.22 -0.65
N GLU A 98 20.34 -9.26 -1.40
CA GLU A 98 20.27 -9.19 -2.87
C GLU A 98 19.20 -8.22 -3.38
N LEU A 99 17.98 -8.25 -2.80
CA LEU A 99 16.89 -7.34 -3.14
C LEU A 99 17.30 -5.89 -2.87
N TRP A 100 17.77 -5.61 -1.65
CA TRP A 100 18.13 -4.26 -1.23
C TRP A 100 19.33 -3.70 -2.01
N SER A 101 20.35 -4.53 -2.23
CA SER A 101 21.52 -4.16 -3.04
C SER A 101 21.14 -3.87 -4.49
N GLY A 102 20.27 -4.70 -5.08
CA GLY A 102 19.74 -4.45 -6.41
C GLY A 102 18.93 -3.16 -6.49
N LEU A 103 17.99 -2.98 -5.55
CA LEU A 103 17.11 -1.82 -5.49
C LEU A 103 17.89 -0.50 -5.38
N ALA A 104 19.00 -0.48 -4.65
CA ALA A 104 19.89 0.68 -4.54
C ALA A 104 20.40 1.23 -5.88
N HIS A 105 20.36 0.44 -6.95
CA HIS A 105 20.76 0.82 -8.30
C HIS A 105 19.59 1.30 -9.19
N ASN A 106 18.34 1.04 -8.79
CA ASN A 106 17.19 1.50 -9.56
C ASN A 106 17.02 3.02 -9.42
N LYS A 107 16.74 3.68 -10.54
CA LYS A 107 16.54 5.14 -10.60
C LYS A 107 15.24 5.53 -11.32
N THR A 108 14.38 4.57 -11.62
CA THR A 108 13.21 4.75 -12.49
C THR A 108 11.90 4.66 -11.73
N ILE A 109 11.90 3.98 -10.58
CA ILE A 109 10.75 3.88 -9.68
C ILE A 109 10.36 5.26 -9.17
N GLU A 110 9.07 5.56 -9.25
CA GLU A 110 8.42 6.80 -8.82
C GLU A 110 7.49 6.55 -7.61
N TRP A 111 6.88 5.35 -7.53
CA TRP A 111 6.04 4.89 -6.44
C TRP A 111 6.69 3.71 -5.70
N PHE A 112 6.87 3.84 -4.40
CA PHE A 112 7.43 2.80 -3.54
C PHE A 112 6.53 2.52 -2.33
N ASN A 113 6.03 1.29 -2.24
CA ASN A 113 5.21 0.84 -1.12
C ASN A 113 5.92 -0.29 -0.38
N LEU A 114 6.05 -0.17 0.94
CA LEU A 114 6.63 -1.20 1.80
C LEU A 114 5.61 -1.65 2.85
N TYR A 115 5.18 -2.90 2.75
CA TYR A 115 4.24 -3.52 3.68
C TYR A 115 4.98 -4.47 4.62
N ILE A 116 5.06 -4.14 5.92
CA ILE A 116 5.77 -4.92 6.94
C ILE A 116 4.75 -5.76 7.72
N ARG A 117 4.66 -7.05 7.41
CA ARG A 117 3.61 -7.95 7.95
C ARG A 117 4.02 -8.74 9.20
N GLN A 118 5.29 -9.14 9.34
CA GLN A 118 5.73 -10.07 10.40
C GLN A 118 6.53 -9.40 11.54
N ILE A 119 6.46 -10.00 12.73
CA ILE A 119 7.24 -9.65 13.94
C ILE A 119 8.67 -10.18 13.80
N GLY A 120 9.66 -9.38 14.19
CA GLY A 120 11.06 -9.79 14.28
C GLY A 120 11.82 -9.75 12.96
N VAL A 121 11.34 -8.97 12.00
CA VAL A 121 12.18 -8.51 10.89
C VAL A 121 13.19 -7.53 11.46
N GLU A 122 14.48 -7.77 11.25
CA GLU A 122 15.55 -6.80 11.50
C GLU A 122 15.18 -5.47 10.85
N ASP A 123 15.63 -4.38 11.47
CA ASP A 123 15.40 -3.04 10.97
C ASP A 123 15.88 -2.92 9.51
N VAL A 124 14.93 -2.81 8.57
CA VAL A 124 15.24 -2.82 7.13
C VAL A 124 15.62 -1.46 6.59
N PHE A 125 15.34 -0.39 7.33
CA PHE A 125 15.56 0.97 6.83
C PHE A 125 17.04 1.28 6.53
N PRO A 126 18.03 0.81 7.31
CA PRO A 126 19.44 0.91 6.93
C PRO A 126 19.77 0.21 5.60
N MET A 127 19.06 -0.86 5.26
CA MET A 127 19.27 -1.57 3.98
C MET A 127 18.60 -0.85 2.80
N ILE A 128 17.50 -0.14 3.04
CA ILE A 128 16.74 0.60 2.03
C ILE A 128 17.33 2.00 1.79
N GLU A 129 18.02 2.57 2.77
CA GLU A 129 18.62 3.91 2.72
C GLU A 129 19.37 4.23 1.41
N PRO A 130 20.21 3.32 0.84
CA PRO A 130 20.86 3.57 -0.44
C PRO A 130 19.90 3.78 -1.62
N PHE A 131 18.72 3.15 -1.62
CA PHE A 131 17.69 3.37 -2.63
C PHE A 131 17.11 4.78 -2.53
N PHE A 132 16.76 5.23 -1.32
CA PHE A 132 16.26 6.59 -1.11
C PHE A 132 17.30 7.64 -1.51
N ARG A 133 18.58 7.41 -1.20
CA ARG A 133 19.68 8.29 -1.61
C ARG A 133 19.83 8.39 -3.13
N ASN A 134 19.79 7.25 -3.81
CA ASN A 134 20.17 7.19 -5.23
C ASN A 134 19.00 7.43 -6.19
N ASN A 135 17.77 7.24 -5.74
CA ASN A 135 16.59 7.41 -6.58
C ASN A 135 16.01 8.82 -6.48
N LEU A 136 16.38 9.66 -7.45
CA LEU A 136 15.90 11.04 -7.55
C LEU A 136 14.50 11.17 -8.18
N ASN A 137 13.87 10.07 -8.59
CA ASN A 137 12.57 10.06 -9.24
C ASN A 137 11.41 9.69 -8.33
N LEU A 138 11.68 9.38 -7.06
CA LEU A 138 10.63 9.09 -6.07
C LEU A 138 9.67 10.26 -5.94
N ARG A 139 8.37 9.97 -6.05
CA ARG A 139 7.25 10.89 -5.87
C ARG A 139 6.40 10.49 -4.69
N HIS A 140 6.28 9.20 -4.46
CA HIS A 140 5.43 8.66 -3.43
C HIS A 140 6.14 7.53 -2.70
N ILE A 141 6.10 7.60 -1.38
CA ILE A 141 6.62 6.58 -0.47
C ILE A 141 5.52 6.27 0.54
N GLU A 142 5.07 5.02 0.58
CA GLU A 142 4.13 4.53 1.58
C GLU A 142 4.78 3.40 2.39
N ILE A 143 4.78 3.55 3.72
CA ILE A 143 5.25 2.52 4.64
C ILE A 143 4.05 2.07 5.48
N VAL A 144 3.58 0.85 5.22
CA VAL A 144 2.47 0.26 5.99
C VAL A 144 3.04 -0.76 6.96
N ALA A 145 2.92 -0.48 8.24
CA ALA A 145 3.40 -1.37 9.29
C ALA A 145 2.28 -1.62 10.30
N ASN A 146 2.10 -2.86 10.71
CA ASN A 146 1.14 -3.15 11.76
C ASN A 146 1.56 -2.45 13.06
N VAL A 147 0.78 -1.46 13.50
CA VAL A 147 1.04 -0.54 14.64
C VAL A 147 1.41 -1.23 15.96
N TYR A 148 0.99 -2.48 16.18
CA TYR A 148 1.39 -3.25 17.36
C TYR A 148 2.83 -3.81 17.26
N ARG A 149 3.55 -3.53 16.16
CA ARG A 149 4.76 -4.21 15.73
C ARG A 149 5.85 -3.27 15.17
N PHE A 150 5.65 -1.95 15.23
CA PHE A 150 6.63 -0.95 14.79
C PHE A 150 7.41 -0.42 15.99
N GLU A 151 8.63 -0.92 16.20
CA GLU A 151 9.45 -0.49 17.34
C GLU A 151 9.91 0.97 17.18
N PRO A 152 10.07 1.73 18.28
CA PRO A 152 10.55 3.12 18.22
C PRO A 152 11.91 3.28 17.51
N CYS A 153 12.77 2.25 17.57
CA CYS A 153 14.05 2.23 16.86
C CYS A 153 13.85 2.25 15.33
N SER A 154 12.85 1.54 14.82
CA SER A 154 12.51 1.49 13.40
C SER A 154 12.02 2.84 12.87
N VAL A 155 11.28 3.61 13.68
CA VAL A 155 10.88 5.00 13.33
C VAL A 155 12.11 5.88 13.14
N ARG A 156 13.08 5.78 14.06
CA ARG A 156 14.32 6.57 13.98
C ARG A 156 15.13 6.19 12.74
N SER A 157 15.29 4.90 12.47
CA SER A 157 16.04 4.44 11.30
C SER A 157 15.36 4.80 9.99
N LEU A 158 14.02 4.77 9.93
CA LEU A 158 13.26 5.29 8.79
C LEU A 158 13.54 6.78 8.59
N ALA A 159 13.47 7.58 9.66
CA ALA A 159 13.76 9.01 9.57
C ALA A 159 15.18 9.29 9.04
N LEU A 160 16.17 8.52 9.49
CA LEU A 160 17.55 8.62 8.99
C LEU A 160 17.66 8.20 7.51
N ALA A 161 16.98 7.12 7.12
CA ALA A 161 16.98 6.66 5.73
C ALA A 161 16.31 7.68 4.79
N LEU A 162 15.27 8.36 5.25
CA LEU A 162 14.56 9.39 4.50
C LEU A 162 15.30 10.73 4.46
N GLU A 163 16.14 11.04 5.45
CA GLU A 163 17.01 12.22 5.41
C GLU A 163 17.95 12.19 4.19
N GLU A 164 18.32 10.99 3.75
CA GLU A 164 19.10 10.76 2.54
C GLU A 164 18.26 10.86 1.26
N CYS A 165 16.93 10.88 1.33
CA CYS A 165 16.06 11.03 0.17
C CYS A 165 16.15 12.46 -0.37
N THR A 166 16.99 12.65 -1.39
CA THR A 166 17.25 13.95 -2.01
C THR A 166 16.35 14.26 -3.20
N SER A 167 15.32 13.45 -3.44
CA SER A 167 14.40 13.72 -4.55
C SER A 167 13.59 14.99 -4.29
N SER A 168 13.74 15.98 -5.18
CA SER A 168 12.90 17.18 -5.19
C SER A 168 11.51 16.93 -5.78
N ARG A 169 11.21 15.70 -6.21
CA ARG A 169 9.94 15.28 -6.80
C ARG A 169 9.01 14.62 -5.80
N LEU A 170 9.44 14.44 -4.54
CA LEU A 170 8.63 13.80 -3.51
C LEU A 170 7.37 14.65 -3.25
N GLU A 171 6.22 14.06 -3.59
CA GLU A 171 4.89 14.67 -3.50
C GLU A 171 4.13 14.14 -2.27
N GLN A 172 4.34 12.86 -1.92
CA GLN A 172 3.64 12.22 -0.80
C GLN A 172 4.56 11.27 -0.04
N PHE A 173 4.41 11.31 1.29
CA PHE A 173 4.99 10.35 2.21
C PHE A 173 3.96 9.99 3.27
N GLU A 174 3.73 8.70 3.47
CA GLU A 174 2.73 8.21 4.41
C GLU A 174 3.27 7.02 5.22
N ILE A 175 2.92 7.00 6.51
CA ILE A 175 3.16 5.86 7.41
C ILE A 175 1.80 5.45 7.97
N CYS A 176 1.40 4.20 7.71
CA CYS A 176 0.12 3.61 8.09
C CYS A 176 0.30 2.49 9.12
#